data_AF-A0A2E5KGH0-F1
#
_entry.id   AF-A0A2E5KGH0-F1
#
_cell.length_a   1.000
_cell.length_b   1.000
_cell.length_c   1.000
_cell.angle_alpha   90.00
_cell.angle_beta   90.00
_cell.angle_gamma   90.00
#
_symmetry.space_group_name_H-M   'P 1'
#
loop_
_entity.id
_entity.type
_entity.pdbx_description
1 polymer ?
#
loop_
_entity_poly.entity_id
_entity_poly.type
_entity_poly.pdbx_seq_one_letter_code
_entity_poly.pdbx_strand_id
1 'polypeptide(L)'
;MAATSKKPGIISKFWDYTKNRLNRTVFWGLKFTMPQKFLSPMGYSGMLTFCLFLLLGITGAFLMLFYVPGIEGAFDSVEFIDEEIPYGFAIRNIHYHASNAMVFMAVLHLYYQYFSGRYKIKNEMIWVTGMILGVITILEAFTGYNLLFNDRAELAVSIGVSLTVFSPIVGPQLAQMIWGQGFSDFLIRLYALHVFIIPIVMGILMFVHFPRFLVFDLPMWSVMVGVILITGGIFPVEMGVKFDPNHPPGITVPEWYLTGLYAFIRTGFDKFITGGLLPALLIAMFLFVPFIDHSRKISWKDRPFFSALGIASISQVFITTIWGFYVNPDPTKNLDDRLFVEPVPFYGVLLVSVVLSFVVVYGFLKARAALVVPGQKAVPTKQTPLILNTFWTYAVLILLVIFEIILNGMALMAYQGGLWALALFETGAIFCIFGIIAHVYRSYNPKVIEAEKAAKEEAAKAAKEADAAVPTITNSKSD
;
A
#
# COMPACT_ATOMS: atom_id res chain seq x y z
N MET A 1 -14.51 -50.50 -24.95
CA MET A 1 -13.55 -50.50 -23.83
C MET A 1 -14.11 -49.65 -22.70
N ALA A 2 -14.36 -50.28 -21.55
CA ALA A 2 -14.92 -49.61 -20.38
C ALA A 2 -13.90 -48.62 -19.79
N ALA A 3 -14.28 -47.34 -19.65
CA ALA A 3 -13.50 -46.35 -18.94
C ALA A 3 -13.54 -46.68 -17.45
N THR A 4 -12.43 -47.17 -16.90
CA THR A 4 -12.26 -47.38 -15.46
C THR A 4 -12.22 -46.01 -14.77
N SER A 5 -13.35 -45.60 -14.17
CA SER A 5 -13.34 -44.43 -13.28
C SER A 5 -12.47 -44.78 -12.08
N LYS A 6 -11.24 -44.27 -12.02
CA LYS A 6 -10.38 -44.39 -10.84
C LYS A 6 -11.17 -43.88 -9.63
N LYS A 7 -11.38 -44.75 -8.63
CA LYS A 7 -12.02 -44.34 -7.37
C LYS A 7 -11.24 -43.15 -6.80
N PRO A 8 -11.92 -42.07 -6.38
CA PRO A 8 -11.24 -40.91 -5.83
C PRO A 8 -10.35 -41.32 -4.64
N GLY A 9 -9.11 -40.85 -4.63
CA GLY A 9 -8.14 -41.13 -3.57
C GLY A 9 -8.61 -40.59 -2.22
N ILE A 10 -7.99 -41.05 -1.13
CA ILE A 10 -8.33 -40.62 0.24
C ILE A 10 -8.28 -39.10 0.38
N ILE A 11 -7.28 -38.45 -0.22
CA ILE A 11 -7.12 -36.99 -0.19
C ILE A 11 -8.29 -36.28 -0.89
N SER A 12 -8.71 -36.75 -2.08
CA SER A 12 -9.82 -36.11 -2.79
C SER A 12 -11.15 -36.33 -2.07
N LYS A 13 -11.36 -37.52 -1.48
CA LYS A 13 -12.54 -37.77 -0.65
C LYS A 13 -12.58 -36.90 0.61
N PHE A 14 -11.44 -36.72 1.29
CA PHE A 14 -11.33 -35.84 2.44
C PHE A 14 -11.58 -34.37 2.05
N TRP A 15 -11.04 -33.93 0.91
CA TRP A 15 -11.28 -32.60 0.38
C TRP A 15 -12.76 -32.37 0.04
N ASP A 16 -13.38 -33.31 -0.67
CA ASP A 16 -14.81 -33.24 -1.02
C ASP A 16 -15.70 -33.25 0.23
N TYR A 17 -15.39 -34.09 1.22
CA TYR A 17 -16.07 -34.12 2.51
C TYR A 17 -15.95 -32.77 3.23
N THR A 18 -14.74 -32.26 3.38
CA THR A 18 -14.46 -30.99 4.06
C THR A 18 -15.16 -29.83 3.35
N LYS A 19 -15.03 -29.74 2.03
CA LYS A 19 -15.70 -28.72 1.21
C LYS A 19 -17.22 -28.77 1.37
N ASN A 20 -17.82 -29.96 1.32
CA ASN A 20 -19.27 -30.10 1.48
C ASN A 20 -19.76 -29.69 2.88
N ARG A 21 -18.94 -29.90 3.92
CA ARG A 21 -19.27 -29.44 5.28
C ARG A 21 -19.03 -27.94 5.46
N LEU A 22 -17.91 -27.41 4.96
CA LEU A 22 -17.58 -25.98 5.02
C LEU A 22 -18.54 -25.13 4.22
N ASN A 23 -19.06 -25.63 3.08
CA ASN A 23 -20.07 -24.94 2.27
C ASN A 23 -21.33 -24.55 3.06
N ARG A 24 -21.60 -25.22 4.19
CA ARG A 24 -22.75 -24.96 5.06
C ARG A 24 -22.44 -23.96 6.18
N THR A 25 -21.23 -23.43 6.22
CA THR A 25 -20.75 -22.46 7.22
C THR A 25 -20.61 -21.08 6.61
N VAL A 26 -20.58 -20.05 7.45
CA VAL A 26 -20.38 -18.65 7.02
C VAL A 26 -19.04 -18.42 6.29
N PHE A 27 -18.07 -19.32 6.46
CA PHE A 27 -16.73 -19.22 5.88
C PHE A 27 -16.69 -19.39 4.34
N TRP A 28 -17.75 -19.91 3.70
CA TRP A 28 -17.77 -20.15 2.25
C TRP A 28 -18.35 -19.00 1.41
N GLY A 29 -18.66 -17.85 2.03
CA GLY A 29 -19.22 -16.68 1.35
C GLY A 29 -18.23 -15.92 0.46
N LEU A 30 -16.94 -15.88 0.84
CA LEU A 30 -15.89 -15.17 0.12
C LEU A 30 -15.31 -16.02 -1.01
N LYS A 31 -15.30 -15.49 -2.23
CA LYS A 31 -14.72 -16.16 -3.39
C LYS A 31 -13.38 -15.54 -3.74
N PHE A 32 -12.31 -16.29 -3.50
CA PHE A 32 -10.97 -15.93 -3.95
C PHE A 32 -10.76 -16.36 -5.40
N THR A 33 -10.28 -15.45 -6.24
CA THR A 33 -9.91 -15.74 -7.63
C THR A 33 -8.44 -15.41 -7.83
N MET A 34 -7.71 -16.33 -8.47
CA MET A 34 -6.34 -16.08 -8.93
C MET A 34 -6.41 -15.65 -10.41
N PRO A 35 -5.94 -14.43 -10.74
CA PRO A 35 -6.02 -13.92 -12.10
C PRO A 35 -5.05 -14.68 -13.01
N GLN A 36 -5.55 -15.15 -14.17
CA GLN A 36 -4.73 -15.86 -15.17
C GLN A 36 -3.88 -14.90 -16.02
N LYS A 37 -4.23 -13.61 -16.02
CA LYS A 37 -3.49 -12.54 -16.70
C LYS A 37 -3.15 -11.46 -15.69
N PHE A 38 -2.02 -10.81 -15.88
CA PHE A 38 -1.66 -9.64 -15.11
C PHE A 38 -2.71 -8.54 -15.31
N LEU A 39 -3.28 -8.04 -14.22
CA LEU A 39 -4.09 -6.83 -14.22
C LEU A 39 -3.25 -5.72 -13.57
N SER A 40 -3.60 -4.46 -13.85
CA SER A 40 -2.92 -3.31 -13.25
C SER A 40 -2.81 -3.44 -11.72
N PRO A 41 -1.62 -3.19 -11.11
CA PRO A 41 -1.42 -3.29 -9.66
C PRO A 41 -2.43 -2.48 -8.85
N MET A 42 -2.87 -1.34 -9.41
CA MET A 42 -3.84 -0.45 -8.77
C MET A 42 -5.19 -1.12 -8.51
N GLY A 43 -5.58 -2.08 -9.36
CA GLY A 43 -6.81 -2.85 -9.21
C GLY A 43 -6.82 -3.81 -8.02
N TYR A 44 -5.65 -4.12 -7.46
CA TYR A 44 -5.48 -5.03 -6.31
C TYR A 44 -5.14 -4.30 -5.01
N SER A 45 -5.12 -2.97 -5.02
CA SER A 45 -4.71 -2.15 -3.87
C SER A 45 -5.43 -2.52 -2.57
N GLY A 46 -6.72 -2.83 -2.61
CA GLY A 46 -7.48 -3.26 -1.44
C GLY A 46 -7.06 -4.63 -0.90
N MET A 47 -6.81 -5.61 -1.77
CA MET A 47 -6.31 -6.93 -1.36
C MET A 47 -4.90 -6.83 -0.78
N LEU A 48 -4.01 -6.05 -1.42
CA LEU A 48 -2.67 -5.81 -0.91
C LEU A 48 -2.70 -5.16 0.48
N THR A 49 -3.59 -4.18 0.70
CA THR A 49 -3.81 -3.56 2.01
C THR A 49 -4.24 -4.60 3.06
N PHE A 50 -5.13 -5.53 2.70
CA PHE A 50 -5.52 -6.62 3.58
C PHE A 50 -4.39 -7.63 3.86
N CYS A 51 -3.60 -7.99 2.85
CA CYS A 51 -2.43 -8.86 3.05
C CYS A 51 -1.41 -8.20 3.98
N LEU A 52 -1.23 -6.88 3.90
CA LEU A 52 -0.38 -6.13 4.83
C LEU A 52 -0.94 -6.16 6.26
N PHE A 53 -2.25 -6.02 6.44
CA PHE A 53 -2.89 -6.20 7.75
C PHE A 53 -2.60 -7.58 8.35
N LEU A 54 -2.69 -8.66 7.54
CA LEU A 54 -2.34 -10.00 8.00
C LEU A 54 -0.85 -10.14 8.33
N LEU A 55 0.03 -9.58 7.49
CA LEU A 55 1.48 -9.57 7.74
C LEU A 55 1.82 -8.85 9.05
N LEU A 56 1.17 -7.71 9.31
CA LEU A 56 1.30 -6.95 10.56
C LEU A 56 0.79 -7.74 11.75
N GLY A 57 -0.36 -8.40 11.66
CA GLY A 57 -0.87 -9.25 12.72
C GLY A 57 0.08 -10.40 13.07
N ILE A 58 0.66 -11.06 12.06
CA ILE A 58 1.62 -12.16 12.28
C ILE A 58 2.92 -11.64 12.91
N THR A 59 3.52 -10.59 12.33
CA THR A 59 4.78 -10.04 12.85
C THR A 59 4.60 -9.42 14.24
N GLY A 60 3.49 -8.71 14.47
CA GLY A 60 3.14 -8.16 15.78
C GLY A 60 2.92 -9.24 16.83
N ALA A 61 2.30 -10.37 16.46
CA ALA A 61 2.15 -11.52 17.35
C ALA A 61 3.50 -12.15 17.75
N PHE A 62 4.53 -12.09 16.91
CA PHE A 62 5.88 -12.50 17.31
C PHE A 62 6.55 -11.47 18.22
N LEU A 63 6.45 -10.18 17.89
CA LEU A 63 7.06 -9.10 18.68
C LEU A 63 6.46 -9.03 20.10
N MET A 64 5.14 -9.23 20.24
CA MET A 64 4.46 -9.15 21.52
C MET A 64 4.90 -10.22 22.53
N LEU A 65 5.55 -11.32 22.09
CA LEU A 65 6.07 -12.35 22.99
C LEU A 65 7.26 -11.86 23.81
N PHE A 66 7.94 -10.82 23.34
CA PHE A 66 9.17 -10.29 23.94
C PHE A 66 9.01 -8.86 24.46
N TYR A 67 8.00 -8.14 23.98
CA TYR A 67 7.73 -6.75 24.39
C TYR A 67 7.19 -6.65 25.82
N VAL A 68 7.74 -5.72 26.60
CA VAL A 68 7.31 -5.44 27.97
C VAL A 68 6.67 -4.05 28.04
N PRO A 69 5.33 -3.94 28.16
CA PRO A 69 4.66 -2.64 28.20
C PRO A 69 4.92 -1.93 29.53
N GLY A 70 5.63 -0.81 29.50
CA GLY A 70 5.87 0.04 30.67
C GLY A 70 7.04 1.00 30.47
N ILE A 71 7.13 2.04 31.30
CA ILE A 71 8.18 3.07 31.17
C ILE A 71 9.59 2.46 31.27
N GLU A 72 9.77 1.51 32.19
CA GLU A 72 11.06 0.86 32.43
C GLU A 72 11.37 -0.23 31.38
N GLY A 73 10.36 -0.87 30.81
CA GLY A 73 10.53 -2.05 29.95
C GLY A 73 10.35 -1.81 28.44
N ALA A 74 9.62 -0.77 28.04
CA ALA A 74 9.19 -0.59 26.64
C ALA A 74 10.38 -0.42 25.69
N PHE A 75 11.27 0.53 25.97
CA PHE A 75 12.45 0.77 25.14
C PHE A 75 13.42 -0.42 25.19
N ASP A 76 13.76 -0.88 26.40
CA ASP A 76 14.79 -1.90 26.64
C ASP A 76 14.37 -3.27 26.09
N SER A 77 13.07 -3.62 26.14
CA SER A 77 12.57 -4.84 25.52
C SER A 77 12.58 -4.79 23.99
N VAL A 78 12.42 -3.61 23.38
CA VAL A 78 12.56 -3.47 21.93
C VAL A 78 14.01 -3.52 21.49
N GLU A 79 14.94 -2.97 22.28
CA GLU A 79 16.38 -3.12 22.08
C GLU A 79 16.78 -4.60 22.14
N PHE A 80 16.32 -5.32 23.16
CA PHE A 80 16.50 -6.77 23.27
C PHE A 80 15.96 -7.56 22.06
N ILE A 81 14.79 -7.16 21.53
CA ILE A 81 14.25 -7.75 20.29
C ILE A 81 15.19 -7.51 19.11
N ASP A 82 15.72 -6.29 18.96
CA ASP A 82 16.52 -5.91 17.81
C ASP A 82 17.91 -6.58 17.84
N GLU A 83 18.52 -6.67 19.02
CA GLU A 83 19.92 -7.08 19.19
C GLU A 83 20.11 -8.55 19.57
N GLU A 84 19.23 -9.12 20.41
CA GLU A 84 19.46 -10.45 21.01
C GLU A 84 18.58 -11.56 20.44
N ILE A 85 17.35 -11.25 20.02
CA ILE A 85 16.43 -12.27 19.51
C ILE A 85 16.80 -12.68 18.08
N PRO A 86 16.98 -13.98 17.79
CA PRO A 86 17.20 -14.45 16.42
C PRO A 86 16.09 -13.99 15.48
N TYR A 87 16.48 -13.32 14.39
CA TYR A 87 15.57 -12.67 13.42
C TYR A 87 14.71 -11.52 13.98
N GLY A 88 14.91 -11.08 15.22
CA GLY A 88 14.14 -10.00 15.82
C GLY A 88 14.30 -8.68 15.07
N PHE A 89 15.54 -8.30 14.71
CA PHE A 89 15.84 -7.20 13.78
C PHE A 89 15.00 -7.26 12.49
N ALA A 90 14.96 -8.43 11.83
CA ALA A 90 14.25 -8.60 10.58
C ALA A 90 12.73 -8.48 10.77
N ILE A 91 12.17 -9.11 11.80
CA ILE A 91 10.73 -9.05 12.09
C ILE A 91 10.30 -7.63 12.43
N ARG A 92 11.08 -6.91 13.23
CA ARG A 92 10.82 -5.51 13.59
C ARG A 92 10.83 -4.60 12.36
N ASN A 93 11.82 -4.76 11.48
CA ASN A 93 11.87 -4.06 10.19
C ASN A 93 10.66 -4.39 9.30
N ILE A 94 10.30 -5.67 9.16
CA ILE A 94 9.11 -6.07 8.39
C ILE A 94 7.87 -5.41 8.97
N HIS A 95 7.67 -5.45 10.28
CA HIS A 95 6.49 -4.87 10.94
C HIS A 95 6.41 -3.35 10.70
N TYR A 96 7.51 -2.63 10.91
CA TYR A 96 7.56 -1.17 10.72
C TYR A 96 7.33 -0.76 9.25
N HIS A 97 8.03 -1.38 8.30
CA HIS A 97 7.90 -1.04 6.88
C HIS A 97 6.58 -1.55 6.28
N ALA A 98 6.02 -2.67 6.77
CA ALA A 98 4.69 -3.12 6.38
C ALA A 98 3.60 -2.17 6.88
N SER A 99 3.76 -1.55 8.06
CA SER A 99 2.83 -0.55 8.60
C SER A 99 2.80 0.69 7.70
N ASN A 100 3.99 1.20 7.34
CA ASN A 100 4.14 2.29 6.38
C ASN A 100 3.54 1.94 5.00
N ALA A 101 3.81 0.74 4.50
CA ALA A 101 3.22 0.25 3.26
C ALA A 101 1.69 0.15 3.35
N MET A 102 1.12 -0.27 4.50
CA MET A 102 -0.32 -0.40 4.68
C MET A 102 -1.00 0.97 4.62
N VAL A 103 -0.44 1.97 5.30
CA VAL A 103 -0.96 3.35 5.28
C VAL A 103 -0.90 3.90 3.85
N PHE A 104 0.24 3.75 3.17
CA PHE A 104 0.39 4.16 1.78
C PHE A 104 -0.62 3.46 0.86
N MET A 105 -0.76 2.14 0.98
CA MET A 105 -1.67 1.34 0.17
C MET A 105 -3.14 1.67 0.44
N ALA A 106 -3.52 2.00 1.67
CA ALA A 106 -4.86 2.45 2.02
C ALA A 106 -5.19 3.80 1.34
N VAL A 107 -4.26 4.77 1.38
CA VAL A 107 -4.41 6.06 0.68
C VAL A 107 -4.47 5.87 -0.84
N LEU A 108 -3.59 5.03 -1.40
CA LEU A 108 -3.60 4.70 -2.81
C LEU A 108 -4.92 4.01 -3.22
N HIS A 109 -5.41 3.10 -2.39
CA HIS A 109 -6.69 2.42 -2.59
C HIS A 109 -7.85 3.44 -2.62
N LEU A 110 -7.90 4.35 -1.64
CA LEU A 110 -8.89 5.43 -1.60
C LEU A 110 -8.92 6.23 -2.91
N TYR A 111 -7.77 6.75 -3.34
CA TYR A 111 -7.70 7.57 -4.55
C TYR A 111 -8.00 6.77 -5.82
N TYR A 112 -7.53 5.53 -5.92
CA TYR A 112 -7.88 4.66 -7.04
C TYR A 112 -9.39 4.42 -7.13
N GLN A 113 -10.06 4.16 -6.00
CA GLN A 113 -11.52 3.98 -5.97
C GLN A 113 -12.28 5.29 -6.24
N TYR A 114 -11.75 6.42 -5.78
CA TYR A 114 -12.29 7.75 -6.05
C TYR A 114 -12.31 8.09 -7.55
N PHE A 115 -11.14 8.05 -8.20
CA PHE A 115 -11.01 8.40 -9.62
C PHE A 115 -11.64 7.34 -10.53
N SER A 116 -11.63 6.06 -10.13
CA SER A 116 -12.36 5.03 -10.88
C SER A 116 -13.88 5.15 -10.76
N GLY A 117 -14.41 5.96 -9.83
CA GLY A 117 -15.84 6.20 -9.66
C GLY A 117 -16.61 4.95 -9.21
N ARG A 118 -15.93 3.96 -8.63
CA ARG A 118 -16.52 2.67 -8.25
C ARG A 118 -17.51 2.78 -7.09
N TYR A 119 -17.40 3.81 -6.26
CA TYR A 119 -18.36 4.08 -5.19
C TYR A 119 -19.80 4.27 -5.68
N LYS A 120 -19.99 4.64 -6.96
CA LYS A 120 -21.28 4.91 -7.59
C LYS A 120 -22.05 3.65 -8.01
N ILE A 121 -21.40 2.49 -7.95
CA ILE A 121 -21.96 1.21 -8.45
C ILE A 121 -22.60 0.45 -7.29
N LYS A 122 -23.51 1.09 -6.55
CA LYS A 122 -24.15 0.54 -5.34
C LYS A 122 -23.13 0.09 -4.27
N ASN A 123 -22.01 0.79 -4.18
CA ASN A 123 -20.90 0.49 -3.27
C ASN A 123 -20.80 1.54 -2.17
N GLU A 124 -21.87 2.29 -1.89
CA GLU A 124 -21.89 3.38 -0.91
C GLU A 124 -21.50 2.86 0.48
N MET A 125 -22.01 1.68 0.88
CA MET A 125 -21.67 1.05 2.16
C MET A 125 -20.21 0.58 2.20
N ILE A 126 -19.68 0.01 1.11
CA ILE A 126 -18.27 -0.37 0.99
C ILE A 126 -17.38 0.88 1.07
N TRP A 127 -17.83 1.99 0.48
CA TRP A 127 -17.12 3.26 0.51
C TRP A 127 -17.07 3.86 1.93
N VAL A 128 -18.22 3.99 2.59
CA VAL A 128 -18.32 4.53 3.96
C VAL A 128 -17.48 3.71 4.93
N THR A 129 -17.60 2.38 4.88
CA THR A 129 -16.77 1.50 5.71
C THR A 129 -15.29 1.59 5.37
N GLY A 130 -14.94 1.77 4.09
CA GLY A 130 -13.56 2.00 3.65
C GLY A 130 -12.98 3.32 4.16
N MET A 131 -13.78 4.39 4.21
CA MET A 131 -13.37 5.67 4.79
C MET A 131 -13.10 5.55 6.29
N ILE A 132 -13.98 4.85 7.02
CA ILE A 132 -13.79 4.59 8.46
C ILE A 132 -12.53 3.74 8.68
N LEU A 133 -12.35 2.66 7.91
CA LEU A 133 -11.15 1.82 7.95
C LEU A 133 -9.87 2.61 7.63
N GLY A 134 -9.91 3.56 6.68
CA GLY A 134 -8.78 4.41 6.37
C GLY A 134 -8.35 5.28 7.56
N VAL A 135 -9.31 5.88 8.27
CA VAL A 135 -9.02 6.64 9.50
C VAL A 135 -8.46 5.72 10.59
N ILE A 136 -9.09 4.56 10.81
CA ILE A 136 -8.63 3.59 11.81
C ILE A 136 -7.24 3.04 11.48
N THR A 137 -6.89 2.90 10.19
CA THR A 137 -5.54 2.47 9.77
C THR A 137 -4.46 3.48 10.21
N ILE A 138 -4.74 4.78 10.12
CA ILE A 138 -3.84 5.83 10.61
C ILE A 138 -3.74 5.78 12.15
N LEU A 139 -4.87 5.58 12.83
CA LEU A 139 -4.90 5.43 14.29
C LEU A 139 -4.10 4.21 14.75
N GLU A 140 -4.26 3.07 14.07
CA GLU A 140 -3.55 1.84 14.36
C GLU A 140 -2.04 2.00 14.20
N ALA A 141 -1.61 2.61 13.09
CA ALA A 141 -0.20 2.94 12.86
C ALA A 141 0.35 3.87 13.94
N PHE A 142 -0.42 4.90 14.32
CA PHE A 142 -0.09 5.81 15.42
C PHE A 142 0.09 5.07 16.75
N THR A 143 -0.85 4.21 17.14
CA THR A 143 -0.74 3.49 18.42
C THR A 143 0.48 2.56 18.48
N GLY A 144 0.89 1.98 17.35
CA GLY A 144 1.99 1.03 17.29
C GLY A 144 3.38 1.65 17.43
N TYR A 145 3.70 2.71 16.67
CA TYR A 145 5.05 3.30 16.74
C TYR A 145 5.33 3.99 18.09
N ASN A 146 4.26 4.37 18.81
CA ASN A 146 4.37 4.96 20.14
C ASN A 146 4.81 3.95 21.21
N LEU A 147 4.70 2.64 20.95
CA LEU A 147 5.10 1.59 21.90
C LEU A 147 6.61 1.50 22.13
N LEU A 148 7.42 2.06 21.23
CA LEU A 148 8.87 2.13 21.39
C LEU A 148 9.30 3.06 22.55
N PHE A 149 8.47 4.04 22.90
CA PHE A 149 8.70 4.96 24.01
C PHE A 149 10.05 5.73 23.92
N ASN A 150 10.36 6.22 22.72
CA ASN A 150 11.47 7.14 22.45
C ASN A 150 10.98 8.60 22.31
N ASP A 151 11.88 9.56 22.14
CA ASP A 151 11.53 10.99 21.99
C ASP A 151 10.50 11.25 20.87
N ARG A 152 10.59 10.52 19.75
CA ARG A 152 9.64 10.65 18.63
C ARG A 152 8.23 10.16 19.04
N ALA A 153 8.16 9.05 19.76
CA ALA A 153 6.91 8.51 20.29
C ALA A 153 6.26 9.49 21.26
N GLU A 154 7.02 10.08 22.18
CA GLU A 154 6.45 11.05 23.14
C GLU A 154 5.87 12.27 22.43
N LEU A 155 6.60 12.86 21.45
CA LEU A 155 6.10 14.00 20.68
C LEU A 155 4.73 13.68 20.04
N ALA A 156 4.59 12.49 19.48
CA ALA A 156 3.35 12.07 18.86
C ALA A 156 2.21 11.93 19.88
N VAL A 157 2.51 11.37 21.04
CA VAL A 157 1.57 11.17 22.13
C VAL A 157 1.09 12.50 22.68
N SER A 158 1.99 13.46 22.91
CA SER A 158 1.63 14.79 23.41
C SER A 158 0.73 15.55 22.43
N ILE A 159 0.90 15.34 21.13
CA ILE A 159 -0.02 15.82 20.08
C ILE A 159 -1.40 15.16 20.23
N GLY A 160 -1.45 13.84 20.33
CA GLY A 160 -2.71 13.09 20.51
C GLY A 160 -3.49 13.48 21.77
N VAL A 161 -2.78 13.60 22.91
CA VAL A 161 -3.33 14.09 24.17
C VAL A 161 -3.87 15.50 24.00
N SER A 162 -3.08 16.42 23.43
CA SER A 162 -3.50 17.79 23.18
C SER A 162 -4.80 17.83 22.38
N LEU A 163 -4.86 17.15 21.23
CA LEU A 163 -6.05 17.14 20.37
C LEU A 163 -7.29 16.58 21.09
N THR A 164 -7.10 15.59 21.96
CA THR A 164 -8.19 15.00 22.74
C THR A 164 -8.69 15.98 23.82
N VAL A 165 -7.77 16.60 24.56
CA VAL A 165 -8.10 17.55 25.63
C VAL A 165 -8.81 18.79 25.09
N PHE A 166 -8.37 19.32 23.95
CA PHE A 166 -8.98 20.49 23.29
C PHE A 166 -10.28 20.16 22.54
N SER A 167 -10.71 18.89 22.49
CA SER A 167 -11.98 18.51 21.90
C SER A 167 -13.15 19.16 22.65
N PRO A 168 -14.12 19.77 21.95
CA PRO A 168 -15.25 20.40 22.60
C PRO A 168 -16.12 19.35 23.30
N ILE A 169 -16.91 19.79 24.27
CA ILE A 169 -17.94 19.02 24.99
C ILE A 169 -17.37 18.04 26.04
N VAL A 170 -16.50 17.10 25.65
CA VAL A 170 -16.04 16.00 26.54
C VAL A 170 -14.52 15.77 26.54
N GLY A 171 -13.72 16.75 26.08
CA GLY A 171 -12.28 16.59 25.89
C GLY A 171 -11.50 16.06 27.09
N PRO A 172 -11.58 16.68 28.28
CA PRO A 172 -10.85 16.20 29.46
C PRO A 172 -11.23 14.77 29.90
N GLN A 173 -12.53 14.43 29.88
CA GLN A 173 -13.01 13.10 30.24
C GLN A 173 -12.58 12.04 29.21
N LEU A 174 -12.66 12.39 27.92
CA LEU A 174 -12.20 11.54 26.83
C LEU A 174 -10.69 11.31 26.91
N ALA A 175 -9.92 12.36 27.23
CA ALA A 175 -8.49 12.26 27.38
C ALA A 175 -8.11 11.33 28.55
N GLN A 176 -8.77 11.47 29.71
CA GLN A 176 -8.55 10.58 30.84
C GLN A 176 -8.91 9.11 30.50
N MET A 177 -9.96 8.89 29.71
CA MET A 177 -10.37 7.54 29.30
C MET A 177 -9.35 6.87 28.37
N ILE A 178 -8.85 7.62 27.38
CA ILE A 178 -7.92 7.11 26.35
C ILE A 178 -6.50 6.99 26.90
N TRP A 179 -6.01 8.06 27.54
CA TRP A 179 -4.59 8.21 27.91
C TRP A 179 -4.31 7.86 29.36
N GLY A 180 -5.32 7.79 30.23
CA GLY A 180 -5.13 7.40 31.63
C GLY A 180 -4.54 8.50 32.52
N GLN A 181 -3.87 8.07 33.60
CA GLN A 181 -3.19 8.95 34.57
C GLN A 181 -1.67 8.72 34.53
N GLY A 182 -0.96 9.58 33.81
CA GLY A 182 0.50 9.53 33.68
C GLY A 182 1.01 8.44 32.73
N PHE A 183 2.33 8.39 32.54
CA PHE A 183 2.97 7.58 31.50
C PHE A 183 2.80 6.05 31.67
N SER A 184 2.70 5.54 32.91
CA SER A 184 2.58 4.11 33.17
C SER A 184 1.21 3.56 32.74
N ASP A 185 0.13 4.27 33.09
CA ASP A 185 -1.25 3.91 32.69
C ASP A 185 -1.45 4.11 31.18
N PHE A 186 -0.80 5.13 30.62
CA PHE A 186 -0.82 5.43 29.20
C PHE A 186 -0.26 4.30 28.31
N LEU A 187 0.94 3.79 28.60
CA LEU A 187 1.60 2.79 27.75
C LEU A 187 0.83 1.47 27.68
N ILE A 188 0.31 0.98 28.81
CA ILE A 188 -0.46 -0.27 28.83
C ILE A 188 -1.78 -0.13 28.09
N ARG A 189 -2.41 1.06 28.12
CA ARG A 189 -3.61 1.36 27.33
C ARG A 189 -3.32 1.40 25.84
N LEU A 190 -2.24 2.05 25.42
CA LEU A 190 -1.82 2.04 24.02
C LEU A 190 -1.53 0.63 23.53
N TYR A 191 -0.84 -0.17 24.34
CA TYR A 191 -0.57 -1.56 24.02
C TYR A 191 -1.88 -2.36 23.82
N ALA A 192 -2.85 -2.20 24.73
CA ALA A 192 -4.17 -2.83 24.60
C ALA A 192 -4.96 -2.34 23.37
N LEU A 193 -4.88 -1.03 23.06
CA LEU A 193 -5.51 -0.45 21.88
C LEU A 193 -4.91 -1.00 20.59
N HIS A 194 -3.59 -1.00 20.48
CA HIS A 194 -2.85 -1.43 19.30
C HIS A 194 -2.94 -2.93 19.06
N VAL A 195 -2.71 -3.77 20.09
CA VAL A 195 -2.61 -5.22 19.89
C VAL A 195 -3.98 -5.88 19.78
N PHE A 196 -4.99 -5.34 20.45
CA PHE A 196 -6.27 -6.02 20.61
C PHE A 196 -7.47 -5.22 20.09
N ILE A 197 -7.73 -4.04 20.66
CA ILE A 197 -9.01 -3.35 20.45
C ILE A 197 -9.16 -2.88 19.00
N ILE A 198 -8.17 -2.14 18.49
CA ILE A 198 -8.24 -1.54 17.16
C ILE A 198 -8.21 -2.63 16.07
N PRO A 199 -7.31 -3.64 16.08
CA PRO A 199 -7.33 -4.72 15.09
C PRO A 199 -8.64 -5.51 15.06
N ILE A 200 -9.30 -5.74 16.21
CA ILE A 200 -10.61 -6.40 16.24
C ILE A 200 -11.68 -5.53 15.57
N VAL A 201 -11.72 -4.24 15.88
CA VAL A 201 -12.65 -3.30 15.24
C VAL A 201 -12.42 -3.25 13.72
N MET A 202 -11.15 -3.22 13.30
CA MET A 202 -10.79 -3.31 11.87
C MET A 202 -11.30 -4.62 11.25
N GLY A 203 -11.08 -5.76 11.90
CA GLY A 203 -11.58 -7.06 11.45
C GLY A 203 -13.09 -7.08 11.26
N ILE A 204 -13.85 -6.51 12.21
CA ILE A 204 -15.32 -6.39 12.13
C ILE A 204 -15.73 -5.52 10.92
N LEU A 205 -15.10 -4.37 10.74
CA LEU A 205 -15.39 -3.46 9.62
C LEU A 205 -15.03 -4.07 8.26
N MET A 206 -13.95 -4.86 8.19
CA MET A 206 -13.54 -5.55 6.97
C MET A 206 -14.61 -6.52 6.47
N PHE A 207 -15.38 -7.18 7.36
CA PHE A 207 -16.48 -8.04 6.93
C PHE A 207 -17.55 -7.30 6.10
N VAL A 208 -17.78 -6.02 6.40
CA VAL A 208 -18.73 -5.18 5.64
C VAL A 208 -18.07 -4.55 4.42
N HIS A 209 -16.78 -4.20 4.54
CA HIS A 209 -16.02 -3.55 3.48
C HIS A 209 -15.70 -4.50 2.30
N PHE A 210 -15.54 -5.80 2.55
CA PHE A 210 -15.10 -6.71 1.51
C PHE A 210 -16.13 -6.91 0.39
N PRO A 211 -15.72 -6.75 -0.89
CA PRO A 211 -16.55 -7.16 -1.99
C PRO A 211 -16.63 -8.70 -2.02
N ARG A 212 -17.70 -9.22 -2.61
CA ARG A 212 -17.92 -10.67 -2.74
C ARG A 212 -16.79 -11.42 -3.45
N PHE A 213 -16.12 -10.75 -4.39
CA PHE A 213 -15.03 -11.32 -5.19
C PHE A 213 -13.73 -10.64 -4.81
N LEU A 214 -12.86 -11.41 -4.17
CA LEU A 214 -11.54 -10.99 -3.76
C LEU A 214 -10.53 -11.58 -4.75
N VAL A 215 -9.67 -10.74 -5.30
CA VAL A 215 -8.65 -11.19 -6.26
C VAL A 215 -7.29 -11.09 -5.58
N PHE A 216 -6.64 -12.23 -5.42
CA PHE A 216 -5.30 -12.33 -4.85
C PHE A 216 -4.32 -12.66 -5.96
N ASP A 217 -3.21 -11.94 -6.01
CA ASP A 217 -2.16 -12.17 -7.00
C ASP A 217 -0.82 -12.42 -6.33
N LEU A 218 -0.39 -13.69 -6.32
CA LEU A 218 0.80 -14.13 -5.60
C LEU A 218 2.09 -13.42 -6.07
N PRO A 219 2.35 -13.22 -7.37
CA PRO A 219 3.52 -12.45 -7.82
C PRO A 219 3.50 -10.99 -7.35
N MET A 220 2.34 -10.34 -7.36
CA MET A 220 2.21 -8.97 -6.86
C MET A 220 2.46 -8.90 -5.35
N TRP A 221 1.94 -9.86 -4.59
CA TRP A 221 2.22 -9.96 -3.16
C TRP A 221 3.70 -10.22 -2.89
N SER A 222 4.34 -11.08 -3.68
CA SER A 222 5.79 -11.30 -3.61
C SER A 222 6.57 -10.01 -3.82
N VAL A 223 6.24 -9.22 -4.85
CA VAL A 223 6.88 -7.91 -5.08
C VAL A 223 6.65 -6.97 -3.90
N MET A 224 5.43 -6.94 -3.33
CA MET A 224 5.14 -6.11 -2.15
C MET A 224 6.03 -6.48 -0.95
N VAL A 225 6.13 -7.78 -0.63
CA VAL A 225 7.04 -8.27 0.41
C VAL A 225 8.49 -7.93 0.08
N GLY A 226 8.89 -8.08 -1.19
CA GLY A 226 10.23 -7.71 -1.64
C GLY A 226 10.56 -6.24 -1.42
N VAL A 227 9.64 -5.32 -1.73
CA VAL A 227 9.81 -3.87 -1.50
C VAL A 227 9.92 -3.55 -0.02
N ILE A 228 9.14 -4.20 0.85
CA ILE A 228 9.21 -4.01 2.31
C ILE A 228 10.60 -4.41 2.83
N LEU A 229 11.09 -5.57 2.42
CA LEU A 229 12.40 -6.10 2.83
C LEU A 229 13.55 -5.26 2.28
N ILE A 230 13.48 -4.83 1.00
CA ILE A 230 14.46 -3.90 0.41
C ILE A 230 14.49 -2.60 1.21
N THR A 231 13.33 -2.06 1.56
CA THR A 231 13.24 -0.80 2.31
C THR A 231 13.83 -0.96 3.72
N GLY A 232 13.55 -2.07 4.41
CA GLY A 232 14.16 -2.37 5.71
C GLY A 232 15.66 -2.66 5.65
N GLY A 233 16.17 -3.15 4.52
CA GLY A 233 17.61 -3.31 4.32
C GLY A 233 18.34 -2.00 4.01
N ILE A 234 17.71 -1.09 3.26
CA ILE A 234 18.30 0.23 2.92
C ILE A 234 18.13 1.23 4.07
N PHE A 235 16.98 1.22 4.72
CA PHE A 235 16.60 2.14 5.79
C PHE A 235 16.13 1.36 7.02
N PRO A 236 17.03 0.66 7.73
CA PRO A 236 16.67 -0.05 8.94
C PRO A 236 15.94 0.84 9.95
N VAL A 237 14.93 0.30 10.62
CA VAL A 237 14.16 1.05 11.63
C VAL A 237 15.04 1.42 12.83
N GLU A 238 15.21 2.72 13.05
CA GLU A 238 16.02 3.24 14.14
C GLU A 238 15.31 3.06 15.51
N MET A 239 16.10 2.94 16.57
CA MET A 239 15.61 2.95 17.96
C MET A 239 15.33 4.38 18.45
N GLY A 240 16.06 5.37 17.93
CA GLY A 240 16.01 6.75 18.40
C GLY A 240 16.56 6.90 19.82
N VAL A 241 16.27 8.03 20.46
CA VAL A 241 16.71 8.34 21.82
C VAL A 241 15.64 7.90 22.80
N LYS A 242 16.02 7.08 23.80
CA LYS A 242 15.13 6.68 24.89
C LYS A 242 14.56 7.92 25.58
N PHE A 243 13.24 7.96 25.71
CA PHE A 243 12.58 9.10 26.33
C PHE A 243 12.90 9.15 27.83
N ASP A 244 13.32 10.33 28.31
CA ASP A 244 13.48 10.62 29.74
C ASP A 244 12.47 11.69 30.16
N PRO A 245 11.52 11.39 31.06
CA PRO A 245 10.54 12.36 31.55
C PRO A 245 11.14 13.63 32.19
N ASN A 246 12.41 13.58 32.62
CA ASN A 246 13.10 14.69 33.27
C ASN A 246 13.87 15.58 32.30
N HIS A 247 13.99 15.18 31.03
CA HIS A 247 14.69 15.93 30.01
C HIS A 247 13.75 16.22 28.84
N PRO A 248 13.62 17.48 28.39
CA PRO A 248 12.77 17.79 27.24
C PRO A 248 13.31 17.06 25.99
N PRO A 249 12.42 16.46 25.19
CA PRO A 249 12.83 15.72 24.00
C PRO A 249 13.51 16.64 22.98
N GLY A 250 14.42 16.07 22.19
CA GLY A 250 15.10 16.80 21.12
C GLY A 250 14.18 17.21 19.97
N ILE A 251 14.75 17.87 18.95
CA ILE A 251 14.03 18.15 17.71
C ILE A 251 13.75 16.84 16.98
N THR A 252 12.48 16.47 16.93
CA THR A 252 11.99 15.32 16.17
C THR A 252 10.70 15.66 15.46
N VAL A 253 10.34 14.84 14.48
CA VAL A 253 9.13 14.96 13.67
C VAL A 253 8.40 13.61 13.68
N PRO A 254 7.06 13.60 13.68
CA PRO A 254 6.30 12.36 13.65
C PRO A 254 6.40 11.68 12.27
N GLU A 255 5.79 10.50 12.17
CA GLU A 255 5.75 9.74 10.91
C GLU A 255 5.05 10.52 9.79
N TRP A 256 5.45 10.25 8.54
CA TRP A 256 5.05 11.03 7.36
C TRP A 256 3.53 11.18 7.17
N TYR A 257 2.75 10.20 7.62
CA TYR A 257 1.29 10.20 7.56
C TYR A 257 0.65 11.09 8.65
N LEU A 258 1.42 11.59 9.62
CA LEU A 258 1.01 12.53 10.67
C LEU A 258 1.67 13.90 10.54
N THR A 259 2.72 14.06 9.74
CA THR A 259 3.42 15.35 9.62
C THR A 259 2.51 16.46 9.09
N GLY A 260 1.54 16.15 8.22
CA GLY A 260 0.54 17.14 7.78
C GLY A 260 -0.30 17.69 8.94
N LEU A 261 -0.75 16.81 9.84
CA LEU A 261 -1.43 17.20 11.08
C LEU A 261 -0.51 18.00 12.00
N TYR A 262 0.76 17.59 12.10
CA TYR A 262 1.77 18.29 12.87
C TYR A 262 2.05 19.71 12.37
N ALA A 263 1.98 19.96 11.06
CA ALA A 263 2.10 21.31 10.50
C ALA A 263 1.00 22.23 11.01
N PHE A 264 -0.26 21.76 11.01
CA PHE A 264 -1.43 22.54 11.40
C PHE A 264 -1.37 23.01 12.85
N ILE A 265 -0.98 22.13 13.77
CA ILE A 265 -0.95 22.45 15.21
C ILE A 265 0.19 23.40 15.60
N ARG A 266 1.21 23.56 14.75
CA ARG A 266 2.36 24.46 14.97
C ARG A 266 2.13 25.88 14.45
N THR A 267 0.94 26.18 13.96
CA THR A 267 0.57 27.53 13.46
C THR A 267 0.18 28.50 14.58
N GLY A 268 0.07 28.04 15.83
CA GLY A 268 -0.36 28.87 16.96
C GLY A 268 -1.86 29.18 17.02
N PHE A 269 -2.65 28.68 16.06
CA PHE A 269 -4.11 28.71 16.15
C PHE A 269 -4.65 27.58 17.05
N ASP A 270 -5.96 27.66 17.34
CA ASP A 270 -6.65 26.65 18.14
C ASP A 270 -6.41 25.23 17.60
N LYS A 271 -5.88 24.35 18.48
CA LYS A 271 -5.44 23.00 18.10
C LYS A 271 -6.60 22.12 17.65
N PHE A 272 -7.80 22.32 18.20
CA PHE A 272 -8.98 21.56 17.78
C PHE A 272 -9.42 21.97 16.37
N ILE A 273 -9.42 23.27 16.05
CA ILE A 273 -9.75 23.74 14.71
C ILE A 273 -8.72 23.23 13.70
N THR A 274 -7.43 23.47 13.96
CA THR A 274 -6.38 23.20 12.97
C THR A 274 -6.04 21.72 12.86
N GLY A 275 -5.97 21.01 13.98
CA GLY A 275 -5.63 19.58 13.99
C GLY A 275 -6.82 18.62 14.03
N GLY A 276 -8.01 19.07 14.41
CA GLY A 276 -9.22 18.26 14.41
C GLY A 276 -10.13 18.57 13.22
N LEU A 277 -10.69 19.77 13.20
CA LEU A 277 -11.75 20.16 12.28
C LEU A 277 -11.28 20.22 10.82
N LEU A 278 -10.14 20.84 10.53
CA LEU A 278 -9.64 20.96 9.15
C LEU A 278 -9.37 19.59 8.49
N PRO A 279 -8.64 18.64 9.10
CA PRO A 279 -8.53 17.28 8.58
C PRO A 279 -9.88 16.57 8.48
N ALA A 280 -10.78 16.77 9.44
CA ALA A 280 -12.12 16.17 9.42
C ALA A 280 -12.95 16.66 8.23
N LEU A 281 -12.80 17.92 7.78
CA LEU A 281 -13.47 18.42 6.57
C LEU A 281 -12.99 17.69 5.31
N LEU A 282 -11.69 17.38 5.21
CA LEU A 282 -11.16 16.60 4.10
C LEU A 282 -11.71 15.17 4.11
N ILE A 283 -11.77 14.54 5.30
CA ILE A 283 -12.36 13.21 5.46
C ILE A 283 -13.85 13.24 5.10
N ALA A 284 -14.59 14.24 5.60
CA ALA A 284 -16.02 14.41 5.32
C ALA A 284 -16.29 14.62 3.83
N MET A 285 -15.44 15.39 3.14
CA MET A 285 -15.52 15.56 1.69
C MET A 285 -15.52 14.20 0.99
N PHE A 286 -14.58 13.30 1.31
CA PHE A 286 -14.57 11.96 0.72
C PHE A 286 -15.71 11.08 1.21
N LEU A 287 -16.04 11.11 2.51
CA LEU A 287 -17.11 10.31 3.10
C LEU A 287 -18.45 10.54 2.40
N PHE A 288 -18.76 11.80 2.10
CA PHE A 288 -20.05 12.18 1.53
C PHE A 288 -20.11 12.21 0.00
N VAL A 289 -18.97 12.02 -0.69
CA VAL A 289 -18.92 12.03 -2.16
C VAL A 289 -19.95 11.12 -2.85
N PRO A 290 -20.24 9.88 -2.40
CA PRO A 290 -21.24 9.04 -3.05
C PRO A 290 -22.66 9.63 -3.01
N PHE A 291 -22.96 10.46 -2.00
CA PHE A 291 -24.26 11.09 -1.82
C PHE A 291 -24.37 12.44 -2.54
N ILE A 292 -23.24 13.03 -2.92
CA ILE A 292 -23.17 14.34 -3.59
C ILE A 292 -22.93 14.18 -5.11
N ASP A 293 -22.15 13.18 -5.56
CA ASP A 293 -21.88 12.92 -6.98
C ASP A 293 -23.05 12.19 -7.67
N HIS A 294 -24.08 12.96 -8.03
CA HIS A 294 -25.24 12.47 -8.80
C HIS A 294 -24.96 12.25 -10.30
N SER A 295 -23.73 12.44 -10.79
CA SER A 295 -23.47 12.28 -12.22
C SER A 295 -23.65 10.82 -12.67
N ARG A 296 -24.16 10.57 -13.88
CA ARG A 296 -24.33 9.18 -14.39
C ARG A 296 -23.04 8.57 -14.94
N LYS A 297 -22.01 9.39 -15.15
CA LYS A 297 -20.73 8.98 -15.70
C LYS A 297 -19.81 8.45 -14.58
N ILE A 298 -18.98 7.48 -14.91
CA ILE A 298 -18.06 6.82 -13.96
C ILE A 298 -16.62 7.30 -14.16
N SER A 299 -16.21 7.47 -15.42
CA SER A 299 -14.87 7.95 -15.77
C SER A 299 -14.56 9.28 -15.09
N TRP A 300 -13.39 9.41 -14.48
CA TRP A 300 -12.91 10.67 -13.89
C TRP A 300 -12.90 11.81 -14.92
N LYS A 301 -12.57 11.50 -16.18
CA LYS A 301 -12.51 12.50 -17.26
C LYS A 301 -13.86 13.15 -17.57
N ASP A 302 -14.95 12.44 -17.26
CA ASP A 302 -16.33 12.88 -17.50
C ASP A 302 -16.95 13.50 -16.24
N ARG A 303 -16.16 13.68 -15.19
CA ARG A 303 -16.57 14.25 -13.89
C ARG A 303 -15.61 15.36 -13.48
N PRO A 304 -15.55 16.47 -14.22
CA PRO A 304 -14.50 17.47 -14.09
C PRO A 304 -14.42 18.09 -12.68
N PHE A 305 -15.58 18.35 -12.06
CA PHE A 305 -15.62 18.91 -10.69
C PHE A 305 -15.00 17.98 -9.65
N PHE A 306 -15.45 16.73 -9.57
CA PHE A 306 -14.93 15.75 -8.61
C PHE A 306 -13.47 15.38 -8.91
N SER A 307 -13.09 15.25 -10.18
CA SER A 307 -11.68 15.01 -10.54
C SER A 307 -10.77 16.16 -10.10
N ALA A 308 -11.19 17.41 -10.33
CA ALA A 308 -10.46 18.58 -9.86
C ALA A 308 -10.36 18.62 -8.33
N LEU A 309 -11.46 18.30 -7.63
CA LEU A 309 -11.50 18.23 -6.17
C LEU A 309 -10.54 17.17 -5.61
N GLY A 310 -10.51 15.97 -6.20
CA GLY A 310 -9.59 14.91 -5.80
C GLY A 310 -8.11 15.22 -6.08
N ILE A 311 -7.79 15.97 -7.15
CA ILE A 311 -6.41 16.42 -7.39
C ILE A 311 -6.03 17.54 -6.42
N ALA A 312 -6.95 18.47 -6.13
CA ALA A 312 -6.73 19.50 -5.14
C ALA A 312 -6.48 18.91 -3.74
N SER A 313 -7.19 17.84 -3.35
CA SER A 313 -6.92 17.17 -2.09
C SER A 313 -5.56 16.48 -2.04
N ILE A 314 -5.11 15.86 -3.14
CA ILE A 314 -3.75 15.29 -3.21
C ILE A 314 -2.70 16.41 -3.03
N SER A 315 -2.89 17.54 -3.70
CA SER A 315 -2.02 18.70 -3.54
C SER A 315 -1.98 19.19 -2.10
N GLN A 316 -3.13 19.25 -1.40
CA GLN A 316 -3.20 19.62 0.01
C GLN A 316 -2.45 18.64 0.92
N VAL A 317 -2.68 17.34 0.76
CA VAL A 317 -1.97 16.32 1.55
C VAL A 317 -0.46 16.44 1.33
N PHE A 318 -0.01 16.58 0.08
CA PHE A 318 1.41 16.68 -0.23
C PHE A 318 2.06 17.94 0.36
N ILE A 319 1.43 19.10 0.22
CA ILE A 319 1.94 20.36 0.76
C ILE A 319 1.98 20.31 2.29
N THR A 320 0.90 19.89 2.94
CA THR A 320 0.86 19.81 4.40
C THR A 320 1.91 18.83 4.93
N THR A 321 2.10 17.67 4.30
CA THR A 321 3.18 16.73 4.65
C THR A 321 4.57 17.37 4.54
N ILE A 322 4.87 18.10 3.46
CA ILE A 322 6.17 18.78 3.30
C ILE A 322 6.39 19.84 4.38
N TRP A 323 5.40 20.70 4.63
CA TRP A 323 5.47 21.70 5.69
C TRP A 323 5.57 21.06 7.08
N GLY A 324 5.00 19.87 7.25
CA GLY A 324 5.12 19.07 8.46
C GLY A 324 6.55 18.70 8.81
N PHE A 325 7.42 18.53 7.81
CA PHE A 325 8.85 18.28 8.00
C PHE A 325 9.68 19.56 8.20
N TYR A 326 9.09 20.75 7.99
CA TYR A 326 9.82 22.00 8.11
C TYR A 326 10.16 22.31 9.57
N VAL A 327 11.45 22.55 9.81
CA VAL A 327 12.04 23.05 11.06
C VAL A 327 13.02 24.16 10.70
N ASN A 328 12.99 25.28 11.43
CA ASN A 328 13.92 26.37 11.19
C ASN A 328 15.37 25.90 11.46
N PRO A 329 16.29 26.03 10.47
CA PRO A 329 17.67 25.57 10.62
C PRO A 329 18.51 26.45 11.53
N ASP A 330 18.05 27.66 11.89
CA ASP A 330 18.79 28.60 12.74
C ASP A 330 18.96 28.03 14.16
N PRO A 331 20.20 27.70 14.57
CA PRO A 331 20.46 27.10 15.87
C PRO A 331 20.40 28.12 17.02
N THR A 332 20.34 29.42 16.72
CA THR A 332 20.26 30.48 17.74
C THR A 332 18.86 30.64 18.32
N LYS A 333 17.85 30.14 17.62
CA LYS A 333 16.45 30.16 18.04
C LYS A 333 16.16 29.04 19.03
N ASN A 334 15.25 29.30 19.97
CA ASN A 334 14.76 28.28 20.89
C ASN A 334 13.96 27.20 20.11
N LEU A 335 13.62 26.10 20.79
CA LEU A 335 12.91 24.98 20.17
C LEU A 335 11.55 25.40 19.58
N ASP A 336 10.79 26.20 20.33
CA ASP A 336 9.43 26.62 19.94
C ASP A 336 9.44 27.49 18.68
N ASP A 337 10.37 28.45 18.60
CA ASP A 337 10.56 29.33 17.44
C ASP A 337 11.06 28.58 16.21
N ARG A 338 11.79 27.46 16.42
CA ARG A 338 12.24 26.59 15.34
C ARG A 338 11.14 25.68 14.82
N LEU A 339 10.22 25.29 15.68
CA LEU A 339 9.06 24.46 15.33
C LEU A 339 7.86 25.29 14.87
N PHE A 340 7.79 26.58 15.18
CA PHE A 340 6.67 27.42 14.77
C PHE A 340 6.51 27.47 13.24
N VAL A 341 5.28 27.28 12.76
CA VAL A 341 4.92 27.37 11.34
C VAL A 341 4.21 28.69 11.11
N GLU A 342 4.83 29.59 10.34
CA GLU A 342 4.25 30.89 10.05
C GLU A 342 2.88 30.75 9.32
N PRO A 343 1.78 31.24 9.91
CA PRO A 343 0.44 30.97 9.38
C PRO A 343 0.19 31.57 8.00
N VAL A 344 0.64 32.80 7.77
CA VAL A 344 0.37 33.52 6.51
C VAL A 344 0.94 32.77 5.30
N PRO A 345 2.24 32.42 5.23
CA PRO A 345 2.78 31.66 4.11
C PRO A 345 2.20 30.25 4.04
N PHE A 346 2.00 29.57 5.18
CA PHE A 346 1.45 28.22 5.21
C PHE A 346 0.03 28.16 4.62
N TYR A 347 -0.92 28.91 5.18
CA TYR A 347 -2.30 28.94 4.69
C TYR A 347 -2.42 29.61 3.32
N GLY A 348 -1.56 30.59 3.01
CA GLY A 348 -1.49 31.20 1.68
C GLY A 348 -1.14 30.17 0.60
N VAL A 349 -0.09 29.37 0.80
CA VAL A 349 0.29 28.29 -0.13
C VAL A 349 -0.80 27.23 -0.22
N LEU A 350 -1.43 26.86 0.90
CA LEU A 350 -2.55 25.91 0.89
C LEU A 350 -3.71 26.45 0.04
N LEU A 351 -4.15 27.68 0.25
CA LEU A 351 -5.27 28.25 -0.51
C LEU A 351 -4.94 28.34 -2.01
N VAL A 352 -3.78 28.89 -2.36
CA VAL A 352 -3.35 29.06 -3.75
C VAL A 352 -3.24 27.71 -4.46
N SER A 353 -2.66 26.71 -3.80
CA SER A 353 -2.49 25.38 -4.40
C SER A 353 -3.81 24.64 -4.63
N VAL A 354 -4.80 24.78 -3.74
CA VAL A 354 -6.17 24.25 -3.95
C VAL A 354 -6.79 24.90 -5.17
N VAL A 355 -6.82 26.23 -5.18
CA VAL A 355 -7.48 27.00 -6.25
C VAL A 355 -6.80 26.70 -7.58
N LEU A 356 -5.47 26.75 -7.63
CA LEU A 356 -4.71 26.47 -8.85
C LEU A 356 -4.93 25.03 -9.34
N SER A 357 -4.74 24.03 -8.48
CA SER A 357 -4.93 22.62 -8.84
C SER A 357 -6.36 22.35 -9.32
N PHE A 358 -7.35 22.93 -8.65
CA PHE A 358 -8.75 22.79 -9.02
C PHE A 358 -9.04 23.44 -10.37
N VAL A 359 -8.69 24.73 -10.54
CA VAL A 359 -8.99 25.51 -11.76
C VAL A 359 -8.28 24.92 -12.97
N VAL A 360 -7.02 24.53 -12.84
CA VAL A 360 -6.23 23.94 -13.92
C VAL A 360 -6.86 22.61 -14.36
N VAL A 361 -7.15 21.70 -13.44
CA VAL A 361 -7.71 20.38 -13.79
C VAL A 361 -9.14 20.51 -14.33
N TYR A 362 -9.98 21.32 -13.69
CA TYR A 362 -11.35 21.55 -14.12
C TYR A 362 -11.40 22.19 -15.51
N GLY A 363 -10.60 23.24 -15.72
CA GLY A 363 -10.47 23.94 -17.00
C GLY A 363 -9.94 23.01 -18.08
N PHE A 364 -8.88 22.26 -17.81
CA PHE A 364 -8.32 21.26 -18.73
C PHE A 364 -9.35 20.21 -19.14
N LEU A 365 -10.09 19.62 -18.18
CA LEU A 365 -11.08 18.60 -18.48
C LEU A 365 -12.27 19.15 -19.27
N LYS A 366 -12.72 20.38 -18.98
CA LYS A 366 -13.77 21.04 -19.76
C LYS A 366 -13.30 21.41 -21.17
N ALA A 367 -12.10 21.98 -21.31
CA ALA A 367 -11.51 22.28 -22.61
C ALA A 367 -11.36 21.00 -23.45
N ARG A 368 -10.83 19.93 -22.84
CA ARG A 368 -10.76 18.61 -23.46
C ARG A 368 -12.13 18.13 -23.93
N ALA A 369 -13.17 18.24 -23.09
CA ALA A 369 -14.52 17.80 -23.45
C ALA A 369 -15.10 18.61 -24.63
N ALA A 370 -14.79 19.90 -24.74
CA ALA A 370 -15.20 20.75 -25.87
C ALA A 370 -14.48 20.38 -27.18
N LEU A 371 -13.26 19.83 -27.10
CA LEU A 371 -12.48 19.38 -28.26
C LEU A 371 -12.87 17.97 -28.75
N VAL A 372 -13.68 17.22 -27.99
CA VAL A 372 -14.15 15.90 -28.43
C VAL A 372 -15.27 16.07 -29.46
N VAL A 373 -15.01 15.64 -30.69
CA VAL A 373 -15.99 15.66 -31.78
C VAL A 373 -17.16 14.71 -31.46
N PRO A 374 -18.42 15.18 -31.46
CA PRO A 374 -19.58 14.33 -31.25
C PRO A 374 -19.63 13.19 -32.26
N GLY A 375 -19.74 11.94 -31.78
CA GLY A 375 -19.82 10.74 -32.63
C GLY A 375 -18.49 10.05 -32.93
N GLN A 376 -17.35 10.69 -32.65
CA GLN A 376 -16.05 10.03 -32.79
C GLN A 376 -15.80 9.13 -31.57
N LYS A 377 -16.05 7.82 -31.71
CA LYS A 377 -15.73 6.85 -30.66
C LYS A 377 -14.23 6.85 -30.43
N ALA A 378 -13.81 7.10 -29.19
CA ALA A 378 -12.42 6.91 -28.80
C ALA A 378 -12.01 5.47 -29.14
N VAL A 379 -11.05 5.31 -30.04
CA VAL A 379 -10.46 4.00 -30.31
C VAL A 379 -9.74 3.59 -29.03
N PRO A 380 -10.15 2.50 -28.35
CA PRO A 380 -9.42 2.05 -27.19
C PRO A 380 -8.00 1.73 -27.64
N THR A 381 -7.00 2.37 -27.03
CA THR A 381 -5.60 2.02 -27.26
C THR A 381 -5.45 0.56 -26.83
N LYS A 382 -5.37 -0.35 -27.79
CA LYS A 382 -5.17 -1.76 -27.50
C LYS A 382 -3.77 -1.87 -26.93
N GLN A 383 -3.66 -2.15 -25.64
CA GLN A 383 -2.35 -2.41 -25.05
C GLN A 383 -1.74 -3.58 -25.81
N THR A 384 -0.64 -3.33 -26.50
CA THR A 384 0.19 -4.37 -27.11
C THR A 384 0.97 -5.01 -25.97
N PRO A 385 0.64 -6.23 -25.55
CA PRO A 385 1.47 -6.91 -24.56
C PRO A 385 2.89 -7.05 -25.12
N LEU A 386 3.90 -7.00 -24.24
CA LEU A 386 5.25 -7.40 -24.61
C LEU A 386 5.19 -8.90 -24.95
N ILE A 387 5.21 -9.22 -26.24
CA ILE A 387 5.24 -10.60 -26.71
C ILE A 387 6.70 -10.92 -27.02
N LEU A 388 7.37 -11.58 -26.07
CA LEU A 388 8.66 -12.20 -26.32
C LEU A 388 8.46 -13.47 -27.13
N ASN A 389 9.38 -13.75 -28.06
CA ASN A 389 9.39 -15.02 -28.77
C ASN A 389 9.81 -16.18 -27.83
N THR A 390 9.63 -17.41 -28.28
CA THR A 390 10.00 -18.64 -27.54
C THR A 390 11.42 -18.57 -26.99
N PHE A 391 12.41 -18.24 -27.84
CA PHE A 391 13.82 -18.19 -27.47
C PHE A 391 14.10 -17.16 -26.35
N TRP A 392 13.69 -15.90 -26.55
CA TRP A 392 13.93 -14.81 -25.61
C TRP A 392 13.22 -15.03 -24.29
N THR A 393 12.04 -15.66 -24.30
CA THR A 393 11.35 -16.00 -23.04
C THR A 393 12.16 -17.00 -22.22
N TYR A 394 12.60 -18.11 -22.82
CA TYR A 394 13.44 -19.08 -22.11
C TYR A 394 14.76 -18.47 -21.67
N ALA A 395 15.42 -17.67 -22.52
CA ALA A 395 16.67 -17.00 -22.17
C ALA A 395 16.50 -16.09 -20.95
N VAL A 396 15.46 -15.23 -20.94
CA VAL A 396 15.17 -14.34 -19.80
C VAL A 396 14.83 -15.14 -18.54
N LEU A 397 14.00 -16.18 -18.64
CA LEU A 397 13.63 -17.00 -17.47
C LEU A 397 14.85 -17.72 -16.89
N ILE A 398 15.69 -18.34 -17.72
CA ILE A 398 16.91 -19.03 -17.27
C ILE A 398 17.86 -18.04 -16.60
N LEU A 399 18.09 -16.86 -17.21
CA LEU A 399 18.95 -15.82 -16.62
C LEU A 399 18.41 -15.33 -15.27
N LEU A 400 17.11 -15.08 -15.16
CA LEU A 400 16.50 -14.66 -13.90
C LEU A 400 16.59 -15.73 -12.81
N VAL A 401 16.41 -17.02 -13.16
CA VAL A 401 16.57 -18.13 -12.20
C VAL A 401 18.02 -18.28 -11.76
N ILE A 402 19.00 -18.16 -12.66
CA ILE A 402 20.43 -18.16 -12.30
C ILE A 402 20.72 -16.99 -11.36
N PHE A 403 20.23 -15.79 -11.68
CA PHE A 403 20.40 -14.62 -10.84
C PHE A 403 19.76 -14.79 -9.46
N GLU A 404 18.57 -15.41 -9.38
CA GLU A 404 17.90 -15.73 -8.12
C GLU A 404 18.73 -16.71 -7.27
N ILE A 405 19.32 -17.75 -7.86
CA ILE A 405 20.21 -18.70 -7.15
C ILE A 405 21.43 -17.97 -6.58
N ILE A 406 22.04 -17.07 -7.36
CA ILE A 406 23.19 -16.27 -6.91
C ILE A 406 22.78 -15.39 -5.72
N LEU A 407 21.65 -14.68 -5.82
CA LEU A 407 21.16 -13.84 -4.74
C LEU A 407 20.82 -14.62 -3.47
N ASN A 408 20.26 -15.83 -3.58
CA ASN A 408 20.04 -16.69 -2.42
C ASN A 408 21.36 -17.04 -1.72
N GLY A 409 22.41 -17.33 -2.49
CA GLY A 409 23.76 -17.56 -1.95
C GLY A 409 24.32 -16.31 -1.26
N MET A 410 24.18 -15.14 -1.89
CA MET A 410 24.61 -13.87 -1.32
C MET A 410 23.88 -13.54 -0.01
N ALA A 411 22.55 -13.69 0.01
CA ALA A 411 21.74 -13.41 1.20
C ALA A 411 22.13 -14.30 2.38
N LEU A 412 22.42 -15.58 2.12
CA LEU A 412 22.90 -16.51 3.14
C LEU A 412 24.29 -16.12 3.66
N MET A 413 25.21 -15.73 2.78
CA MET A 413 26.54 -15.26 3.17
C MET A 413 26.47 -13.96 3.97
N ALA A 414 25.63 -13.00 3.56
CA ALA A 414 25.40 -11.75 4.28
C ALA A 414 24.83 -12.01 5.68
N TYR A 415 23.87 -12.93 5.79
CA TYR A 415 23.30 -13.31 7.08
C TYR A 415 24.36 -13.94 8.01
N GLN A 416 25.12 -14.91 7.51
CA GLN A 416 26.19 -15.57 8.26
C GLN A 416 27.33 -14.61 8.64
N GLY A 417 27.58 -13.59 7.81
CA GLY A 417 28.56 -12.53 8.05
C GLY A 417 28.10 -11.44 9.02
N GLY A 418 26.89 -11.53 9.59
CA GLY A 418 26.34 -10.51 10.49
C GLY A 418 25.86 -9.24 9.78
N LEU A 419 25.81 -9.22 8.45
CA LEU A 419 25.35 -8.10 7.64
C LEU A 419 23.82 -8.16 7.47
N TRP A 420 23.07 -8.06 8.58
CA TRP A 420 21.63 -8.34 8.60
C TRP A 420 20.81 -7.43 7.68
N ALA A 421 21.16 -6.14 7.60
CA ALA A 421 20.51 -5.20 6.68
C ALA A 421 20.72 -5.58 5.21
N LEU A 422 21.95 -5.99 4.84
CA LEU A 422 22.25 -6.46 3.49
C LEU A 422 21.52 -7.77 3.18
N ALA A 423 21.51 -8.71 4.14
CA ALA A 423 20.76 -9.97 3.99
C ALA A 423 19.26 -9.71 3.78
N LEU A 424 18.69 -8.73 4.48
CA LEU A 424 17.30 -8.32 4.34
C LEU A 424 17.04 -7.70 2.97
N PHE A 425 17.92 -6.81 2.50
CA PHE A 425 17.86 -6.22 1.18
C PHE A 425 17.90 -7.27 0.07
N GLU A 426 18.86 -8.20 0.13
CA GLU A 426 19.02 -9.27 -0.86
C GLU A 426 17.84 -10.24 -0.84
N THR A 427 17.31 -10.56 0.35
CA THR A 427 16.06 -11.32 0.49
C THR A 427 14.91 -10.60 -0.22
N GLY A 428 14.79 -9.28 -0.05
CA GLY A 428 13.77 -8.51 -0.75
C GLY A 428 13.93 -8.52 -2.28
N ALA A 429 15.17 -8.46 -2.78
CA ALA A 429 15.46 -8.59 -4.20
C ALA A 429 15.01 -9.95 -4.75
N ILE A 430 15.24 -11.05 -4.02
CA ILE A 430 14.77 -12.40 -4.37
C ILE A 430 13.25 -12.42 -4.56
N PHE A 431 12.48 -11.87 -3.61
CA PHE A 431 11.01 -11.80 -3.70
C PHE A 431 10.52 -10.97 -4.89
N CYS A 432 11.21 -9.88 -5.23
CA CYS A 432 10.91 -9.08 -6.42
C CYS A 432 11.18 -9.85 -7.71
N ILE A 433 12.32 -10.54 -7.80
CA ILE A 433 12.71 -11.33 -8.98
C ILE A 433 11.76 -12.50 -9.20
N PHE A 434 11.35 -13.20 -8.13
CA PHE A 434 10.32 -14.23 -8.22
C PHE A 434 9.02 -13.68 -8.83
N GLY A 435 8.60 -12.48 -8.41
CA GLY A 435 7.45 -11.78 -8.98
C GLY A 435 7.60 -11.48 -10.48
N ILE A 436 8.80 -11.05 -10.90
CA ILE A 436 9.14 -10.78 -12.31
C ILE A 436 9.14 -12.08 -13.12
N ILE A 437 9.75 -13.15 -12.63
CA ILE A 437 9.76 -14.48 -13.26
C ILE A 437 8.32 -14.95 -13.52
N ALA A 438 7.47 -14.89 -12.50
CA ALA A 438 6.07 -15.29 -12.63
C ALA A 438 5.29 -14.39 -13.61
N HIS A 439 5.61 -13.09 -13.68
CA HIS A 439 5.01 -12.18 -14.65
C HIS A 439 5.42 -12.50 -16.10
N VAL A 440 6.71 -12.74 -16.34
CA VAL A 440 7.24 -13.14 -17.66
C VAL A 440 6.61 -14.47 -18.09
N TYR A 441 6.56 -15.44 -17.18
CA TYR A 441 5.95 -16.75 -17.44
C TYR A 441 4.48 -16.65 -17.81
N ARG A 442 3.68 -15.85 -17.09
CA ARG A 442 2.25 -15.66 -17.41
C ARG A 442 2.01 -14.93 -18.74
N SER A 443 2.95 -14.08 -19.15
CA SER A 443 2.88 -13.34 -20.42
C SER A 443 3.18 -14.26 -21.61
N TYR A 444 3.95 -15.32 -21.41
CA TYR A 444 4.36 -16.32 -22.41
C TYR A 444 3.29 -17.38 -22.77
N ASN A 445 2.01 -17.02 -22.73
CA ASN A 445 0.87 -17.90 -22.97
C ASN A 445 1.03 -18.79 -24.24
N PRO A 446 0.62 -20.09 -24.26
CA PRO A 446 0.74 -21.02 -25.39
C PRO A 446 0.20 -20.52 -26.75
N LYS A 447 -0.64 -19.50 -26.76
CA LYS A 447 -1.09 -18.81 -27.99
C LYS A 447 0.05 -18.14 -28.77
N VAL A 448 1.15 -17.78 -28.11
CA VAL A 448 2.36 -17.24 -28.78
C VAL A 448 3.06 -18.35 -29.57
N ILE A 449 3.10 -19.57 -29.03
CA ILE A 449 3.64 -20.76 -29.71
C ILE A 449 2.78 -21.10 -30.92
N GLU A 450 1.44 -21.08 -30.78
CA GLU A 450 0.52 -21.28 -31.91
C GLU A 450 0.67 -20.20 -32.98
N ALA A 451 0.83 -18.93 -32.58
CA ALA A 451 1.04 -17.82 -33.51
C ALA A 451 2.40 -17.89 -34.21
N GLU A 452 3.48 -18.23 -33.50
CA GLU A 452 4.80 -18.45 -34.09
C GLU A 452 4.79 -19.64 -35.06
N LYS A 453 4.07 -20.72 -34.70
CA LYS A 453 3.91 -21.88 -35.57
C LYS A 453 3.13 -21.52 -36.84
N ALA A 454 2.02 -20.80 -36.69
CA ALA A 454 1.23 -20.31 -37.83
C ALA A 454 2.04 -19.36 -38.73
N ALA A 455 2.80 -18.42 -38.16
CA ALA A 455 3.65 -17.51 -38.92
C ALA A 455 4.79 -18.22 -39.65
N LYS A 456 5.39 -19.25 -39.03
CA LYS A 456 6.40 -20.11 -39.69
C LYS A 456 5.81 -20.94 -40.81
N GLU A 457 4.60 -21.48 -40.63
CA GLU A 457 3.87 -22.22 -41.67
C GLU A 457 3.49 -21.30 -42.85
N GLU A 458 3.05 -20.07 -42.58
CA GLU A 458 2.73 -19.07 -43.60
C GLU A 458 3.98 -18.60 -44.35
N ALA A 459 5.09 -18.32 -43.65
CA ALA A 459 6.37 -17.97 -44.26
C ALA A 459 6.94 -19.12 -45.11
N ALA A 460 6.83 -20.36 -44.65
CA ALA A 460 7.24 -21.54 -45.41
C ALA A 460 6.38 -21.74 -46.68
N LYS A 461 5.09 -21.38 -46.61
CA LYS A 461 4.18 -21.40 -47.75
C LYS A 461 4.52 -20.31 -48.77
N ALA A 462 4.75 -19.08 -48.30
CA ALA A 462 5.18 -17.97 -49.14
C ALA A 462 6.55 -18.22 -49.80
N ALA A 463 7.49 -18.85 -49.10
CA ALA A 463 8.78 -19.24 -49.67
C ALA A 463 8.64 -20.31 -50.76
N LYS A 464 7.76 -21.30 -50.58
CA LYS A 464 7.46 -22.31 -51.62
C LYS A 464 6.77 -21.71 -52.85
N GLU A 465 5.88 -20.75 -52.65
CA GLU A 465 5.21 -20.02 -53.75
C GLU A 465 6.20 -19.11 -54.49
N ALA A 466 7.17 -18.51 -53.80
CA ALA A 466 8.26 -17.75 -54.41
C ALA A 466 9.24 -18.64 -55.20
N ASP A 467 9.64 -19.80 -54.67
CA ASP A 467 10.48 -20.77 -55.40
C ASP A 467 9.77 -21.37 -56.62
N ALA A 468 8.45 -21.57 -56.56
CA ALA A 468 7.65 -22.02 -57.70
C ALA A 468 7.50 -20.96 -58.80
N ALA A 469 7.75 -19.68 -58.49
CA ALA A 469 7.67 -18.56 -59.42
C ALA A 469 9.00 -18.20 -60.10
N VAL A 470 10.12 -18.84 -59.72
CA VAL A 470 11.42 -18.68 -60.39
C VAL A 470 11.53 -19.76 -61.48
N PRO A 471 11.42 -19.42 -62.78
CA PRO A 471 11.58 -20.40 -63.84
C PRO A 471 13.04 -20.89 -63.87
N THR A 472 13.24 -22.20 -63.75
CA THR A 472 14.52 -22.86 -63.99
C THR A 472 14.91 -22.63 -65.46
N ILE A 473 15.84 -21.72 -65.73
CA ILE A 473 16.46 -21.61 -67.06
C ILE A 473 17.43 -22.78 -67.19
N THR A 474 16.98 -23.87 -67.81
CA THR A 474 17.87 -24.94 -68.25
C THR A 474 18.59 -24.49 -69.52
N ASN A 475 19.89 -24.23 -69.44
CA ASN A 475 20.74 -24.10 -70.62
C ASN A 475 20.93 -25.50 -71.23
N SER A 476 20.07 -25.88 -72.18
CA SER A 476 20.37 -26.99 -73.09
C SER A 476 21.22 -26.45 -74.24
N LYS A 477 22.51 -26.83 -74.27
CA LYS A 477 23.33 -26.76 -75.49
C LYS A 477 23.01 -27.96 -76.38
N SER A 478 22.48 -27.72 -77.57
CA SER A 478 22.80 -28.45 -78.81
C SER A 478 22.05 -27.79 -79.97
N ASP A 479 22.79 -27.07 -80.82
CA ASP A 479 22.96 -27.38 -82.25
C ASP A 479 24.29 -26.79 -82.73
#